data_AF-A0A7S1NZM5-F1
#
_entry.id   AF-A0A7S1NZM5-F1
#
_cell.length_a   1.000
_cell.length_b   1.000
_cell.length_c   1.000
_cell.angle_alpha   90.00
_cell.angle_beta   90.00
_cell.angle_gamma   90.00
#
_symmetry.space_group_name_H-M   'P 1'
#
loop_
_entity.id
_entity.type
_entity.pdbx_description
1 polymer ?
#
loop_
_entity_poly.entity_id
_entity_poly.type
_entity_poly.pdbx_seq_one_letter_code
_entity_poly.pdbx_strand_id
1 'polypeptide(L)'
;LTQPRKVVTWCAHDLETWTIALQPTPAAPDQLHGACRLIATGADDCVMKIWDARVGFDAPVAHNRREHPMGVTAIAFHDTDEHTLLSGCYDEHVRVWDLRSI
;
A
#
# COMPACT_ATOMS: atom_id res chain seq x y z
N LEU A 1 -3.21 -26.16 -19.98
CA LEU A 1 -2.74 -25.27 -18.90
C LEU A 1 -3.02 -23.84 -19.33
N THR A 2 -3.81 -23.09 -18.56
CA THR A 2 -4.21 -21.71 -18.89
C THR A 2 -3.02 -20.77 -18.65
N GLN A 3 -2.70 -19.90 -19.61
CA GLN A 3 -1.66 -18.90 -19.40
C GLN A 3 -2.14 -17.82 -18.41
N PRO A 4 -1.24 -17.27 -17.58
CA PRO A 4 -1.58 -16.14 -16.72
C PRO A 4 -2.04 -14.95 -17.57
N ARG A 5 -3.17 -14.35 -17.20
CA ARG A 5 -3.73 -13.18 -17.88
C ARG A 5 -3.45 -11.93 -17.06
N LYS A 6 -2.74 -10.96 -17.66
CA LYS A 6 -2.62 -9.61 -17.12
C LYS A 6 -3.97 -8.88 -17.21
N VAL A 7 -4.48 -8.38 -16.09
CA VAL A 7 -5.81 -7.71 -16.03
C VAL A 7 -5.67 -6.19 -16.11
N VAL A 8 -4.70 -5.61 -15.41
CA VAL A 8 -4.46 -4.16 -15.35
C VAL A 8 -2.97 -3.88 -15.21
N THR A 9 -2.53 -2.70 -15.63
CA THR A 9 -1.16 -2.19 -15.42
C THR A 9 -1.26 -0.68 -15.28
N TRP A 10 -0.60 -0.11 -14.27
CA TRP A 10 -0.46 1.32 -14.09
C TRP A 10 0.95 1.65 -13.58
N CYS A 11 1.37 2.89 -13.77
CA CYS A 11 2.64 3.39 -13.25
C CYS A 11 2.42 3.87 -11.82
N ALA A 12 2.77 3.05 -10.83
CA ALA A 12 2.56 3.40 -9.43
C ALA A 12 3.56 4.46 -8.94
N HIS A 13 4.81 4.39 -9.39
CA HIS A 13 5.92 5.22 -8.93
C HIS A 13 6.79 5.71 -10.09
N ASP A 14 7.49 6.82 -9.87
CA ASP A 14 8.39 7.41 -10.86
C ASP A 14 9.71 6.64 -10.98
N LEU A 15 10.03 5.84 -9.95
CA LEU A 15 11.18 4.93 -9.88
C LEU A 15 10.72 3.49 -9.58
N GLU A 16 11.67 2.57 -9.50
CA GLU A 16 11.47 1.14 -9.32
C GLU A 16 10.55 0.82 -8.13
N THR A 17 9.42 0.15 -8.42
CA THR A 17 8.50 -0.34 -7.40
C THR A 17 9.03 -1.65 -6.84
N TRP A 18 9.34 -1.66 -5.54
CA TRP A 18 9.98 -2.81 -4.87
C TRP A 18 9.01 -3.66 -4.09
N THR A 19 7.96 -3.04 -3.54
CA THR A 19 7.09 -3.70 -2.57
C THR A 19 5.64 -3.33 -2.81
N ILE A 20 4.76 -4.30 -2.61
CA ILE A 20 3.32 -4.15 -2.65
C ILE A 20 2.70 -4.91 -1.48
N ALA A 21 1.64 -4.37 -0.90
CA ALA A 21 0.84 -5.05 0.13
C ALA A 21 -0.65 -4.83 -0.16
N LEU A 22 -1.46 -5.84 0.16
CA LEU A 22 -2.92 -5.75 0.10
C LEU A 22 -3.46 -5.70 1.52
N GLN A 23 -4.37 -4.77 1.79
CA GLN A 23 -5.07 -4.73 3.07
C GLN A 23 -5.81 -6.06 3.29
N PRO A 24 -5.60 -6.75 4.42
CA PRO A 24 -6.34 -7.95 4.77
C PRO A 24 -7.84 -7.65 4.83
N THR A 25 -8.66 -8.53 4.24
CA THR A 25 -10.10 -8.52 4.52
C THR A 25 -10.33 -9.07 5.92
N PRO A 26 -11.09 -8.38 6.79
CA PRO A 26 -11.46 -8.92 8.09
C PRO A 26 -12.12 -10.29 7.94
N ALA A 27 -11.78 -11.24 8.82
CA ALA A 27 -12.29 -12.60 8.77
C ALA A 27 -13.80 -12.71 9.07
N ALA A 28 -14.43 -11.64 9.58
CA ALA A 28 -15.81 -11.62 10.03
C ALA A 28 -16.71 -10.83 9.04
N PRO A 29 -17.70 -11.46 8.38
CA PRO A 29 -18.58 -10.81 7.40
C PRO A 29 -19.49 -9.72 7.97
N ASP A 30 -19.65 -9.66 9.30
CA ASP A 30 -20.54 -8.77 10.02
C ASP A 30 -19.89 -7.43 10.41
N GLN A 31 -18.57 -7.31 10.30
CA GLN A 31 -17.86 -6.03 10.39
C GLN A 31 -17.91 -5.32 9.03
N LEU A 32 -19.12 -4.89 8.67
CA LEU A 32 -19.45 -4.21 7.41
C LEU A 32 -18.96 -2.75 7.37
N HIS A 33 -17.75 -2.45 7.86
CA HIS A 33 -17.06 -1.20 7.50
C HIS A 33 -16.23 -1.43 6.24
N GLY A 34 -16.93 -1.80 5.16
CA GLY A 34 -16.47 -1.73 3.78
C GLY A 34 -15.31 -2.67 3.44
N ALA A 35 -15.50 -3.52 2.43
CA ALA A 35 -14.40 -4.17 1.74
C ALA A 35 -13.54 -3.11 1.00
N CYS A 36 -12.79 -2.32 1.76
CA CYS A 36 -11.77 -1.42 1.23
C CYS A 36 -10.59 -2.30 0.86
N ARG A 37 -10.35 -2.45 -0.44
CA ARG A 37 -9.18 -3.17 -0.94
C ARG A 37 -8.09 -2.15 -1.19
N LEU A 38 -7.51 -1.66 -0.09
CA LEU A 38 -6.34 -0.81 -0.21
C LEU A 38 -5.16 -1.65 -0.71
N ILE A 39 -4.43 -1.07 -1.64
CA ILE A 39 -3.14 -1.55 -2.10
C ILE A 39 -2.13 -0.52 -1.64
N ALA A 40 -1.10 -0.93 -0.93
CA ALA A 40 0.03 -0.07 -0.60
C ALA A 40 1.21 -0.45 -1.50
N THR A 41 1.93 0.54 -2.01
CA THR A 41 3.11 0.35 -2.85
C THR A 41 4.26 1.22 -2.34
N GLY A 42 5.48 0.70 -2.47
CA GLY A 42 6.71 1.39 -2.08
C GLY A 42 7.79 1.26 -3.15
N ALA A 43 8.60 2.30 -3.29
CA ALA A 43 9.57 2.43 -4.37
C ALA A 43 10.83 3.23 -3.95
N ASP A 44 11.79 3.31 -4.88
CA ASP A 44 13.00 4.14 -4.74
C ASP A 44 12.74 5.65 -4.84
N ASP A 45 11.54 6.07 -5.25
CA ASP A 45 11.13 7.48 -5.21
C ASP A 45 10.93 8.02 -3.79
N CYS A 46 11.21 7.18 -2.77
CA CYS A 46 11.12 7.45 -1.34
C CYS A 46 9.68 7.74 -0.87
N VAL A 47 8.69 7.33 -1.68
CA VAL A 47 7.27 7.50 -1.39
C VAL A 47 6.63 6.14 -1.16
N MET A 48 5.74 6.10 -0.18
CA MET A 48 4.74 5.05 -0.03
C MET A 48 3.40 5.61 -0.52
N LYS A 49 2.75 4.89 -1.44
CA LYS A 49 1.44 5.28 -2.01
C LYS A 49 0.38 4.25 -1.64
N ILE A 50 -0.83 4.74 -1.38
CA ILE A 50 -2.02 3.94 -1.07
C ILE A 50 -3.02 4.13 -2.21
N TRP A 51 -3.56 3.03 -2.71
CA TRP A 51 -4.50 2.97 -3.81
C TRP A 51 -5.78 2.28 -3.36
N ASP A 52 -6.92 2.76 -3.83
CA ASP A 52 -8.20 2.09 -3.62
C ASP A 52 -8.71 1.54 -4.96
N ALA A 53 -8.68 0.21 -5.09
CA ALA A 53 -9.09 -0.47 -6.31
C ALA A 53 -10.57 -0.22 -6.71
N ARG A 54 -11.39 0.33 -5.80
CA ARG A 54 -12.79 0.69 -6.08
C ARG A 54 -12.94 1.96 -6.92
N VAL A 55 -11.99 2.89 -6.79
CA VAL A 55 -12.02 4.18 -7.51
C VAL A 55 -11.02 4.23 -8.66
N GLY A 56 -10.13 3.24 -8.77
CA GLY A 56 -9.17 3.09 -9.87
C GLY A 56 -7.73 3.35 -9.44
N PHE A 57 -6.84 3.48 -10.42
CA PHE A 57 -5.39 3.61 -10.21
C PHE A 57 -4.77 4.84 -10.89
N ASP A 58 -5.60 5.81 -11.27
CA ASP A 58 -5.14 7.04 -11.95
C ASP A 58 -4.37 7.96 -10.98
N ALA A 59 -4.73 7.94 -9.70
CA ALA A 59 -4.04 8.65 -8.63
C ALA A 59 -4.10 7.84 -7.33
N PRO A 60 -3.07 7.91 -6.46
CA PRO A 60 -3.15 7.33 -5.13
C PRO A 60 -4.18 8.10 -4.29
N VAL A 61 -4.91 7.38 -3.45
CA VAL A 61 -5.87 7.99 -2.50
C VAL A 61 -5.16 8.61 -1.30
N ALA A 62 -3.94 8.15 -0.99
CA ALA A 62 -3.08 8.73 0.02
C ALA A 62 -1.61 8.39 -0.26
N HIS A 63 -0.68 9.15 0.32
CA HIS A 63 0.75 8.85 0.25
C HIS A 63 1.48 9.54 1.41
N ASN A 64 2.64 9.03 1.80
CA ASN A 64 3.45 9.74 2.81
C ASN A 64 4.01 11.07 2.25
N ARG A 65 4.35 12.02 3.12
CA ARG A 65 4.94 13.32 2.73
C ARG A 65 6.46 13.27 2.50
N ARG A 66 6.99 12.20 1.88
CA ARG A 66 8.44 11.94 1.71
C ARG A 66 9.21 11.89 3.04
N GLU A 67 8.57 11.36 4.06
CA GLU A 67 9.16 11.08 5.38
C GLU A 67 10.22 9.97 5.35
N HIS A 68 10.21 9.14 4.30
CA HIS A 68 11.29 8.20 4.02
C HIS A 68 12.42 8.95 3.28
N PRO A 69 13.65 8.97 3.80
CA PRO A 69 14.79 9.59 3.14
C PRO A 69 15.45 8.66 2.10
N MET A 70 15.05 7.39 2.04
CA MET A 70 15.53 6.39 1.08
C MET A 70 14.36 5.52 0.58
N GLY A 71 14.64 4.57 -0.33
CA GLY A 71 13.63 3.71 -0.92
C GLY A 71 12.83 2.89 0.09
N VAL A 72 11.52 2.76 -0.16
CA VAL A 72 10.61 1.95 0.66
C VAL A 72 10.68 0.50 0.19
N THR A 73 11.19 -0.38 1.05
CA THR A 73 11.57 -1.75 0.70
C THR A 73 10.61 -2.81 1.20
N ALA A 74 9.78 -2.48 2.19
CA ALA A 74 8.80 -3.39 2.75
C ALA A 74 7.54 -2.62 3.16
N ILE A 75 6.37 -3.24 2.99
CA ILE A 75 5.11 -2.74 3.52
C ILE A 75 4.31 -3.90 4.11
N ALA A 76 3.66 -3.67 5.25
CA ALA A 76 2.72 -4.60 5.86
C ALA A 76 1.54 -3.84 6.46
N PHE A 77 0.32 -4.25 6.14
CA PHE A 77 -0.87 -3.79 6.86
C PHE A 77 -0.97 -4.51 8.20
N HIS A 78 -1.57 -3.88 9.21
CA HIS A 78 -1.88 -4.55 10.46
C HIS A 78 -3.08 -5.49 10.26
N ASP A 79 -2.95 -6.75 10.69
CA ASP A 79 -3.94 -7.79 10.38
C ASP A 79 -5.32 -7.57 11.01
N THR A 80 -5.39 -6.86 12.14
CA THR A 80 -6.65 -6.60 12.86
C THR A 80 -6.97 -5.13 13.11
N ASP A 81 -6.08 -4.21 12.72
CA ASP A 81 -6.27 -2.78 12.90
C ASP A 81 -6.22 -2.14 11.52
N GLU A 82 -7.41 -1.86 10.98
CA GLU A 82 -7.59 -1.34 9.63
C GLU A 82 -6.98 0.04 9.40
N HIS A 83 -6.56 0.73 10.47
CA HIS A 83 -5.94 2.05 10.38
C HIS A 83 -4.41 2.00 10.50
N THR A 84 -3.81 0.86 10.80
CA THR A 84 -2.37 0.76 11.01
C THR A 84 -1.67 0.09 9.83
N LEU A 85 -0.59 0.73 9.37
CA LEU A 85 0.30 0.20 8.35
C LEU A 85 1.75 0.39 8.77
N LEU A 86 2.61 -0.58 8.45
CA LEU A 86 4.04 -0.53 8.67
C LEU A 86 4.80 -0.48 7.35
N SER A 87 5.91 0.25 7.35
CA SER A 87 6.81 0.33 6.21
C SER A 87 8.27 0.20 6.66
N GLY A 88 9.06 -0.59 5.93
CA GLY A 88 10.52 -0.63 6.03
C GLY A 88 11.18 0.20 4.93
N CYS A 89 12.34 0.76 5.23
CA CYS A 89 13.07 1.65 4.33
C CYS A 89 14.56 1.33 4.36
N TYR A 90 15.25 1.63 3.25
CA TYR A 90 16.71 1.48 3.14
C TYR A 90 17.49 2.29 4.19
N ASP A 91 16.86 3.28 4.81
CA ASP A 91 17.41 4.08 5.90
C ASP A 91 17.52 3.34 7.25
N GLU A 92 17.35 2.01 7.26
CA GLU A 92 17.43 1.14 8.45
C GLU A 92 16.24 1.26 9.42
N HIS A 93 15.25 2.11 9.12
CA HIS A 93 14.13 2.38 10.03
C HIS A 93 12.81 1.80 9.54
N VAL A 94 12.02 1.32 10.50
CA VAL A 94 10.61 0.99 10.34
C VAL A 94 9.77 2.20 10.75
N ARG A 95 8.69 2.46 10.01
CA ARG A 95 7.70 3.47 10.36
C ARG A 95 6.33 2.81 10.51
N VAL A 96 5.56 3.31 11.46
CA VAL A 96 4.17 2.92 11.71
C VAL A 96 3.30 4.11 11.37
N TRP A 97 2.25 3.86 10.59
CA TRP A 97 1.39 4.87 10.00
C TRP A 97 -0.03 4.69 10.49
N ASP A 98 -0.67 5.78 10.90
CA ASP A 98 -2.12 5.85 11.02
C ASP A 98 -2.71 6.35 9.70
N LEU A 99 -3.37 5.45 8.97
CA LEU A 99 -3.99 5.68 7.67
C LEU A 99 -5.08 6.75 7.69
N ARG A 100 -5.60 7.13 8.87
CA ARG A 100 -6.56 8.25 9.01
C ARG A 100 -5.89 9.62 8.92
N SER A 101 -4.55 9.66 8.95
CA SER A 101 -3.75 10.89 9.04
C SER A 101 -2.60 10.96 8.04
N ILE A 102 -2.55 10.02 7.09
CA ILE A 102 -1.50 9.96 6.07
C ILE A 102 -1.77 10.91 4.91
#